data_AF-A0A8T3UFY4-F1
#
_entry.id   AF-A0A8T3UFY4-F1
#
_cell.length_a   1.000
_cell.length_b   1.000
_cell.length_c   1.000
_cell.angle_alpha   90.00
_cell.angle_beta   90.00
_cell.angle_gamma   90.00
#
_symmetry.space_group_name_H-M   'P 1'
#
loop_
_entity.id
_entity.type
_entity.pdbx_description
1 polymer ?
#
loop_
_entity_poly.entity_id
_entity_poly.type
_entity_poly.pdbx_seq_one_letter_code
_entity_poly.pdbx_strand_id
1 'polypeptide(L)'
;MIKEIENFTGYYIEDNGTVWCDIVSRSRNNIKRDEKHQLTPRPLPNGYLRVYMRRDSDYKRVDMYIHRLVALAFIPNPDNKKYVNHIDTNRSNNHVDNLEWCTSKENNQHSMNLGHLCRDESNGRFYSGLNNNI
;
A
#
# COMPACT_ATOMS: atom_id res chain seq x y z
N MET A 1 -14.70 -7.53 -0.47
CA MET A 1 -15.54 -6.65 0.39
C MET A 1 -15.07 -5.21 0.23
N ILE A 2 -15.98 -4.23 0.13
CA ILE A 2 -15.62 -2.80 -0.02
C ILE A 2 -15.81 -2.04 1.30
N LYS A 3 -14.87 -1.15 1.65
CA LYS A 3 -14.94 -0.25 2.82
C LYS A 3 -14.59 1.17 2.41
N GLU A 4 -15.21 2.15 3.07
CA GLU A 4 -14.78 3.55 2.94
C GLU A 4 -13.44 3.77 3.66
N ILE A 5 -12.59 4.62 3.10
CA ILE A 5 -11.26 4.89 3.65
C ILE A 5 -11.35 6.03 4.66
N GLU A 6 -10.97 5.75 5.90
CA GLU A 6 -10.97 6.72 7.00
C GLU A 6 -10.14 7.97 6.66
N ASN A 7 -10.69 9.16 6.92
CA ASN A 7 -10.11 10.49 6.61
C ASN A 7 -10.00 10.84 5.11
N PHE A 8 -10.66 10.06 4.27
CA PHE A 8 -10.75 10.26 2.82
C PHE A 8 -12.18 9.97 2.33
N THR A 9 -13.10 10.84 2.70
CA THR A 9 -14.52 10.75 2.35
C THR A 9 -14.69 10.65 0.84
N GLY A 10 -15.53 9.70 0.40
CA GLY A 10 -15.80 9.44 -1.02
C GLY A 10 -14.74 8.61 -1.74
N TYR A 11 -13.79 8.05 -1.00
CA TYR A 11 -12.86 7.03 -1.49
C TYR A 11 -13.07 5.71 -0.75
N TYR A 12 -12.96 4.61 -1.48
CA TYR A 12 -13.24 3.28 -0.96
C TYR A 12 -12.14 2.31 -1.39
N ILE A 13 -11.94 1.26 -0.60
CA ILE A 13 -10.94 0.22 -0.82
C ILE A 13 -11.58 -1.17 -0.73
N GLU A 14 -11.21 -2.05 -1.65
CA GLU A 14 -11.49 -3.48 -1.55
C GLU A 14 -10.34 -4.25 -0.94
N ASP A 15 -10.64 -5.43 -0.39
CA ASP A 15 -9.66 -6.39 0.14
C ASP A 15 -8.57 -6.79 -0.88
N ASN A 16 -8.87 -6.79 -2.18
CA ASN A 16 -7.89 -7.06 -3.25
C ASN A 16 -6.96 -5.87 -3.59
N GLY A 17 -7.16 -4.70 -2.98
CA GLY A 17 -6.40 -3.49 -3.27
C GLY A 17 -7.01 -2.55 -4.32
N THR A 18 -8.20 -2.84 -4.84
CA THR A 18 -8.91 -1.94 -5.77
C THR A 18 -9.42 -0.71 -5.03
N VAL A 19 -9.09 0.47 -5.54
CA VAL A 19 -9.52 1.76 -4.97
C VAL A 19 -10.61 2.36 -5.85
N TRP A 20 -11.71 2.77 -5.23
CA TRP A 20 -12.85 3.43 -5.87
C TRP A 20 -12.98 4.87 -5.40
N CYS A 21 -13.60 5.71 -6.24
CA CYS A 21 -13.90 7.10 -5.96
C CYS A 21 -15.33 7.43 -6.43
N ASP A 22 -16.14 8.04 -5.57
CA ASP A 22 -17.46 8.60 -5.95
C ASP A 22 -17.51 10.12 -5.93
N ILE A 23 -16.37 10.79 -5.71
CA ILE A 23 -16.30 12.24 -5.77
C ILE A 23 -16.63 12.67 -7.19
N VAL A 24 -17.75 13.36 -7.33
CA VAL A 24 -18.20 13.93 -8.60
C VAL A 24 -17.15 14.95 -9.06
N SER A 25 -16.36 14.58 -10.06
CA SER A 25 -15.51 15.57 -10.72
C SER A 25 -16.44 16.63 -11.29
N ARG A 26 -16.22 17.91 -10.95
CA ARG A 26 -16.69 19.02 -11.81
C ARG A 26 -15.92 18.90 -13.13
N SER A 27 -16.32 17.95 -13.96
CA SER A 27 -15.75 17.71 -15.26
C SER A 27 -15.86 19.01 -16.04
N ARG A 28 -14.76 19.46 -16.65
CA ARG A 28 -14.79 20.59 -17.60
C ARG A 28 -15.82 20.36 -18.73
N ASN A 29 -16.19 19.11 -18.96
CA ASN A 29 -17.08 18.68 -20.04
C ASN A 29 -18.50 18.32 -19.57
N ASN A 30 -18.94 18.73 -18.36
CA ASN A 30 -20.28 18.43 -17.83
C ASN A 30 -20.66 16.93 -17.75
N ILE A 31 -19.69 16.02 -17.82
CA ILE A 31 -19.95 14.59 -17.62
C ILE A 31 -20.17 14.38 -16.12
N LYS A 32 -21.44 14.25 -15.72
CA LYS A 32 -21.80 13.74 -14.40
C LYS A 32 -21.43 12.26 -14.36
N ARG A 33 -20.57 11.89 -13.41
CA ARG A 33 -20.36 10.50 -13.05
C ARG A 33 -21.31 10.21 -11.91
N ASP A 34 -22.40 9.51 -12.22
CA ASP A 34 -23.42 9.15 -11.23
C ASP A 34 -23.02 7.91 -10.41
N GLU A 35 -21.88 7.27 -10.74
CA GLU A 35 -21.41 6.04 -10.11
C GLU A 35 -19.94 6.13 -9.65
N LYS A 36 -19.61 5.26 -8.68
CA LYS A 36 -18.22 5.00 -8.25
C LYS A 36 -17.40 4.55 -9.45
N HIS A 37 -16.20 5.10 -9.59
CA HIS A 37 -15.25 4.67 -10.62
C HIS A 37 -13.93 4.23 -9.98
N GLN A 38 -13.30 3.24 -10.61
CA GLN A 38 -12.02 2.72 -10.15
C GLN A 38 -10.92 3.76 -10.43
N LEU A 39 -10.10 4.03 -9.43
CA LEU A 39 -8.89 4.83 -9.59
C LEU A 39 -7.79 3.97 -10.19
N THR A 40 -7.07 4.50 -11.18
CA THR A 40 -5.90 3.84 -11.75
C THR A 40 -4.72 3.87 -10.76
N PRO A 41 -4.22 2.71 -10.31
CA PRO A 41 -3.00 2.63 -9.51
C PRO A 41 -1.79 3.16 -10.27
N ARG A 42 -0.87 3.78 -9.54
CA ARG A 42 0.40 4.27 -10.07
C ARG A 42 1.54 3.43 -9.50
N PRO A 43 2.25 2.64 -10.34
CA PRO A 43 3.39 1.87 -9.89
C PRO A 43 4.60 2.78 -9.66
N LEU A 44 5.41 2.42 -8.68
CA LEU A 44 6.73 2.99 -8.45
C LEU A 44 7.83 2.08 -9.01
N PRO A 45 9.04 2.61 -9.24
CA PRO A 45 10.19 1.79 -9.65
C PRO A 45 10.52 0.63 -8.69
N ASN A 46 10.15 0.74 -7.42
CA ASN A 46 10.35 -0.31 -6.42
C ASN A 46 9.17 -1.31 -6.32
N GLY A 47 8.19 -1.25 -7.22
CA GLY A 47 7.08 -2.21 -7.31
C GLY A 47 5.85 -1.90 -6.45
N TYR A 48 5.91 -0.92 -5.52
CA TYR A 48 4.71 -0.54 -4.76
C TYR A 48 3.71 0.22 -5.63
N LEU A 49 2.43 -0.03 -5.40
CA LEU A 49 1.33 0.71 -6.02
C LEU A 49 0.82 1.84 -5.11
N ARG A 50 0.48 2.98 -5.71
CA ARG A 50 -0.10 4.13 -5.02
C ARG A 50 -1.28 4.75 -5.75
N VAL A 51 -2.10 5.50 -5.03
CA VAL A 51 -3.19 6.33 -5.58
C VAL A 51 -3.12 7.74 -5.01
N TYR A 52 -3.62 8.69 -5.78
CA TYR A 52 -3.84 10.04 -5.27
C TYR A 52 -5.23 10.17 -4.68
N MET A 53 -5.31 10.76 -3.50
CA MET A 53 -6.56 11.00 -2.79
C MET A 53 -6.55 12.40 -2.18
N ARG A 54 -7.72 12.93 -1.83
CA ARG A 54 -7.86 14.22 -1.15
C ARG A 54 -8.19 13.96 0.31
N ARG A 55 -7.36 14.47 1.21
CA ARG A 55 -7.54 14.31 2.65
C ARG A 55 -8.68 15.20 3.14
N ASP A 56 -9.53 14.70 4.00
CA ASP A 56 -10.69 15.46 4.50
C ASP A 56 -10.29 16.71 5.29
N SER A 57 -9.18 16.63 6.05
CA SER A 57 -8.76 17.70 6.95
C SER A 57 -8.39 19.01 6.24
N ASP A 58 -7.83 18.94 5.03
CA ASP A 58 -7.29 20.11 4.32
C ASP A 58 -7.52 20.09 2.80
N TYR A 59 -8.24 19.09 2.30
CA TYR A 59 -8.52 18.85 0.88
C TYR A 59 -7.28 18.75 -0.03
N LYS A 60 -6.08 18.65 0.56
CA LYS A 60 -4.84 18.52 -0.21
C LYS A 60 -4.77 17.15 -0.85
N ARG A 61 -4.24 17.13 -2.07
CA ARG A 61 -3.93 15.90 -2.79
C ARG A 61 -2.71 15.26 -2.13
N VAL A 62 -2.85 14.01 -1.72
CA VAL A 62 -1.79 13.21 -1.08
C VAL A 62 -1.62 11.89 -1.80
N ASP A 63 -0.42 11.33 -1.71
CA ASP A 63 -0.06 10.05 -2.30
C ASP A 63 -0.16 8.95 -1.24
N MET A 64 -1.00 7.95 -1.48
CA MET A 64 -1.29 6.87 -0.52
C MET A 64 -0.91 5.52 -1.13
N TYR A 65 -0.21 4.69 -0.36
CA TYR A 65 0.14 3.34 -0.76
C TYR A 65 -1.05 2.38 -0.63
N ILE A 66 -1.31 1.58 -1.66
CA ILE A 66 -2.48 0.69 -1.67
C ILE A 66 -2.42 -0.37 -0.56
N HIS A 67 -1.30 -1.09 -0.40
CA HIS A 67 -1.15 -2.08 0.68
C HIS A 67 -1.43 -1.49 2.08
N ARG A 68 -1.08 -0.22 2.32
CA ARG A 68 -1.37 0.45 3.59
C ARG A 68 -2.85 0.71 3.76
N LEU A 69 -3.54 1.15 2.70
CA LEU A 69 -4.99 1.37 2.72
C LEU A 69 -5.73 0.06 3.01
N VAL A 70 -5.33 -1.03 2.36
CA VAL A 70 -5.90 -2.38 2.61
C VAL A 70 -5.66 -2.80 4.07
N ALA A 71 -4.41 -2.74 4.53
CA ALA A 71 -4.09 -3.15 5.90
C ALA A 71 -4.83 -2.33 6.96
N LEU A 72 -4.96 -1.01 6.77
CA LEU A 72 -5.72 -0.13 7.68
C LEU A 72 -7.21 -0.47 7.69
N ALA A 73 -7.80 -0.82 6.54
CA ALA A 73 -9.22 -1.09 6.43
C ALA A 73 -9.62 -2.49 6.91
N PHE A 74 -8.75 -3.49 6.74
CA PHE A 74 -9.13 -4.91 6.90
C PHE A 74 -8.34 -5.68 7.96
N ILE A 75 -7.17 -5.20 8.41
CA ILE A 75 -6.30 -5.94 9.32
C ILE A 75 -6.20 -5.20 10.65
N PRO A 76 -6.74 -5.75 11.76
CA PRO A 76 -6.56 -5.17 13.09
C PRO A 76 -5.08 -5.00 13.43
N ASN A 77 -4.74 -3.89 14.06
CA ASN A 77 -3.37 -3.59 14.48
C ASN A 77 -3.30 -3.28 16.00
N PRO A 78 -3.59 -4.27 16.87
CA PRO A 78 -3.64 -4.06 18.32
C PRO A 78 -2.30 -3.61 18.90
N ASP A 79 -1.19 -4.04 18.29
CA ASP A 79 0.18 -3.72 18.74
C ASP A 79 0.70 -2.40 18.18
N ASN A 80 -0.12 -1.67 17.40
CA ASN A 80 0.24 -0.41 16.75
C ASN A 80 1.55 -0.50 15.94
N LYS A 81 1.75 -1.63 15.25
CA LYS A 81 2.92 -1.87 14.40
C LYS A 81 2.93 -0.88 13.24
N LYS A 82 4.10 -0.34 12.95
CA LYS A 82 4.23 0.78 12.01
C LYS A 82 4.23 0.35 10.54
N TYR A 83 4.75 -0.82 10.20
CA TYR A 83 4.99 -1.24 8.82
C TYR A 83 4.00 -2.30 8.37
N VAL A 84 3.82 -2.44 7.06
CA VAL A 84 3.04 -3.53 6.46
C VAL A 84 3.99 -4.30 5.55
N ASN A 85 4.07 -5.61 5.77
CA ASN A 85 4.86 -6.54 4.98
C ASN A 85 3.98 -7.21 3.91
N HIS A 86 4.58 -7.55 2.78
CA HIS A 86 4.00 -8.42 1.76
C HIS A 86 4.56 -9.83 1.97
N ILE A 87 3.72 -10.76 2.38
CA ILE A 87 4.14 -12.12 2.77
C ILE A 87 4.86 -12.82 1.61
N ASP A 88 4.31 -12.72 0.40
CA ASP A 88 4.88 -13.28 -0.84
C ASP A 88 6.04 -12.47 -1.44
N THR A 89 6.44 -11.36 -0.81
CA THR A 89 7.42 -10.36 -1.29
C THR A 89 7.08 -9.61 -2.58
N ASN A 90 5.91 -9.86 -3.18
CA ASN A 90 5.42 -9.15 -4.34
C ASN A 90 4.63 -7.90 -3.93
N ARG A 91 5.30 -6.74 -4.03
CA ARG A 91 4.74 -5.43 -3.65
C ARG A 91 3.53 -4.97 -4.48
N SER A 92 3.23 -5.66 -5.58
CA SER A 92 2.04 -5.42 -6.40
C SER A 92 0.83 -6.27 -5.98
N ASN A 93 1.04 -7.35 -5.23
CA ASN A 93 -0.02 -8.19 -4.68
C ASN A 93 -0.55 -7.57 -3.38
N ASN A 94 -1.55 -6.70 -3.50
CA ASN A 94 -2.12 -5.96 -2.36
C ASN A 94 -3.34 -6.65 -1.73
N HIS A 95 -3.55 -7.94 -1.99
CA HIS A 95 -4.65 -8.68 -1.37
C HIS A 95 -4.46 -8.75 0.15
N VAL A 96 -5.54 -8.58 0.92
CA VAL A 96 -5.49 -8.55 2.39
C VAL A 96 -4.78 -9.76 2.99
N ASP A 97 -5.02 -10.95 2.45
CA ASP A 97 -4.41 -12.21 2.92
C ASP A 97 -2.90 -12.30 2.65
N ASN A 98 -2.36 -11.40 1.81
CA ASN A 98 -0.93 -11.29 1.52
C ASN A 98 -0.24 -10.20 2.36
N LEU A 99 -0.97 -9.51 3.23
CA LEU A 99 -0.46 -8.38 3.99
C LEU A 99 -0.47 -8.68 5.48
N GLU A 100 0.54 -8.18 6.18
CA GLU A 100 0.60 -8.27 7.65
C GLU A 100 1.23 -7.02 8.25
N TRP A 101 0.79 -6.66 9.45
CA TRP A 101 1.43 -5.60 10.23
C TRP A 101 2.74 -6.12 10.86
N CYS A 102 3.83 -5.39 10.64
CA CYS A 102 5.16 -5.76 11.12
C CYS A 102 5.92 -4.57 11.73
N THR A 103 6.91 -4.89 12.55
CA THR A 103 7.97 -3.97 12.97
C THR A 103 9.11 -3.96 11.95
N SER A 104 9.98 -2.95 12.00
CA SER A 104 11.17 -2.91 11.15
C SER A 104 12.06 -4.14 11.33
N LYS A 105 12.18 -4.64 12.57
CA LYS A 105 12.96 -5.84 12.90
C LYS A 105 12.35 -7.10 12.28
N GLU A 106 11.05 -7.30 12.42
CA GLU A 106 10.34 -8.44 11.82
C GLU A 106 10.46 -8.42 10.29
N ASN A 107 10.27 -7.25 9.67
CA ASN A 107 10.38 -7.10 8.21
C ASN A 107 11.80 -7.41 7.71
N ASN A 108 12.82 -6.92 8.41
CA ASN A 108 14.22 -7.24 8.08
C ASN A 108 14.50 -8.74 8.29
N GLN A 109 13.97 -9.34 9.36
CA GLN A 109 14.12 -10.77 9.63
C GLN A 109 13.47 -11.62 8.54
N HIS A 110 12.26 -11.26 8.09
CA HIS A 110 11.60 -11.91 6.96
C HIS A 110 12.49 -11.87 5.71
N SER A 111 13.01 -10.69 5.38
CA SER A 111 13.92 -10.50 4.25
C SER A 111 15.22 -11.31 4.39
N MET A 112 15.78 -11.42 5.60
CA MET A 112 16.96 -12.25 5.88
C MET A 112 16.67 -13.75 5.74
N ASN A 113 15.52 -14.21 6.23
CA ASN A 113 15.10 -15.61 6.13
C ASN A 113 14.92 -16.06 4.67
N LEU A 114 14.55 -15.13 3.79
CA LEU A 114 14.44 -15.35 2.35
C LEU A 114 15.77 -15.15 1.60
N GLY A 115 16.83 -14.74 2.29
CA GLY A 115 18.12 -14.44 1.67
C GLY A 115 18.12 -13.16 0.82
N HIS A 116 17.08 -12.31 0.92
CA HIS A 116 17.01 -11.04 0.20
C HIS A 116 17.85 -9.95 0.87
N LEU A 117 18.06 -10.06 2.17
CA LEU A 117 18.90 -9.18 2.97
C LEU A 117 19.97 -10.02 3.67
N CYS A 118 21.23 -9.69 3.49
CA CYS A 118 22.34 -10.35 4.15
C CYS A 118 23.06 -9.36 5.08
N ARG A 119 23.65 -9.86 6.15
CA ARG A 119 24.49 -9.08 7.05
C ARG A 119 25.95 -9.43 6.80
N ASP A 120 26.77 -8.41 6.60
CA ASP A 120 28.22 -8.57 6.50
C ASP A 120 28.80 -8.70 7.91
N GLU A 121 29.39 -9.85 8.23
CA GLU A 121 29.96 -10.13 9.54
C GLU A 121 31.22 -9.29 9.83
N SER A 122 31.91 -8.77 8.80
CA SER A 122 33.14 -7.99 8.97
C SER A 122 32.90 -6.57 9.48
N ASN A 123 31.77 -5.96 9.11
CA ASN A 123 31.47 -4.55 9.40
C ASN A 123 30.04 -4.34 9.92
N GLY A 124 29.24 -5.39 10.03
CA GLY A 124 27.87 -5.38 10.54
C GLY A 124 26.83 -4.73 9.61
N ARG A 125 27.21 -4.29 8.40
CA ARG A 125 26.30 -3.63 7.45
C ARG A 125 25.42 -4.65 6.73
N PHE A 126 24.22 -4.22 6.37
CA PHE A 126 23.32 -5.01 5.54
C PHE A 126 23.53 -4.74 4.06
N TYR A 127 23.40 -5.77 3.23
CA TYR A 127 23.45 -5.69 1.77
C TYR A 127 22.36 -6.57 1.13
N SER A 128 22.04 -6.30 -0.13
CA SER A 128 21.06 -7.11 -0.89
C SER A 128 21.65 -8.48 -1.21
N GLY A 129 20.96 -9.54 -0.81
CA GLY A 129 21.30 -10.92 -1.20
C GLY A 129 20.68 -11.33 -2.54
N LEU A 130 19.83 -10.49 -3.13
CA LEU A 130 19.41 -10.64 -4.52
C LEU A 130 20.62 -10.39 -5.42
N ASN A 131 21.15 -11.44 -6.04
CA ASN A 131 22.22 -11.33 -7.04
C ASN A 131 21.76 -10.38 -8.15
N ASN A 132 22.51 -9.29 -8.37
CA ASN A 132 22.36 -8.45 -9.55
C ASN A 132 22.89 -9.20 -10.79
N ASN A 133 22.22 -10.26 -11.20
CA ASN A 133 22.37 -10.79 -12.56
C ASN A 133 21.40 -10.00 -13.45
N ILE A 134 21.87 -8.85 -13.91
CA ILE A 134 21.37 -8.18 -15.12
C ILE A 134 22.20 -8.71 -16.28
#